data_AF-A0A8S2QRX5-F1
#
_entry.id   AF-A0A8S2QRX5-F1
#
_cell.length_a   1.000
_cell.length_b   1.000
_cell.length_c   1.000
_cell.angle_alpha   90.00
_cell.angle_beta   90.00
_cell.angle_gamma   90.00
#
_symmetry.space_group_name_H-M   'P 1'
#
loop_
_entity.id
_entity.type
_entity.pdbx_description
1 polymer ?
#
loop_
_entity_poly.entity_id
_entity_poly.type
_entity_poly.pdbx_seq_one_letter_code
_entity_poly.pdbx_strand_id
1 'polypeptide(L)'
;MDWIVQINPHLCSFGPIEEEPSPRYDETQDKLLCHRKATIGQRVSWSLGPPVETIFSNNTVDRYRWFAKFFLDGIICPRLLQFRPALLCSSNAMVKSWASLMERTQLLLNALVAKDIDSRTQLKEVWS
;
A
#
# COMPACT_ATOMS: atom_id res chain seq x y z
N MET A 1 11.69 12.70 16.27
CA MET A 1 10.72 13.30 17.22
C MET A 1 9.38 12.66 16.88
N ASP A 2 9.30 11.34 17.03
CA ASP A 2 8.35 10.54 16.24
C ASP A 2 7.22 9.96 17.10
N TRP A 3 7.31 10.17 18.42
CA TRP A 3 6.33 9.71 19.41
C TRP A 3 4.95 10.39 19.25
N ILE A 4 4.91 11.64 18.78
CA ILE A 4 3.66 12.40 18.62
C ILE A 4 2.71 11.70 17.63
N VAL A 5 3.28 11.19 16.53
CA VAL A 5 2.51 10.47 15.51
C VAL A 5 1.92 9.19 16.06
N GLN A 6 2.63 8.51 16.97
CA GLN A 6 2.15 7.29 17.62
C GLN A 6 1.07 7.57 18.67
N ILE A 7 1.17 8.68 19.40
CA ILE A 7 0.23 9.01 20.48
C ILE A 7 -1.07 9.60 19.96
N ASN A 8 -1.01 10.49 18.96
CA ASN A 8 -2.23 11.09 18.42
C ASN A 8 -2.10 11.42 16.92
N PRO A 9 -2.31 10.41 16.04
CA PRO A 9 -2.28 10.60 14.59
C PRO A 9 -3.28 11.64 14.09
N HIS A 10 -4.39 11.88 14.80
CA HIS A 10 -5.45 12.81 14.38
C HIS A 10 -5.04 14.29 14.41
N LEU A 11 -3.99 14.61 15.17
CA LEU A 11 -3.43 15.96 15.18
C LEU A 11 -2.40 16.18 14.05
N CYS A 12 -2.03 15.10 13.35
CA CYS A 12 -1.04 15.13 12.30
C CYS A 12 -1.69 15.14 10.92
N SER A 13 -1.11 15.89 9.99
CA SER A 13 -1.38 15.79 8.56
C SER A 13 -0.27 14.99 7.90
N PHE A 14 -0.63 14.00 7.09
CA PHE A 14 0.34 13.12 6.42
C PHE A 14 0.51 13.51 4.95
N GLY A 15 1.76 13.71 4.53
CA GLY A 15 2.14 13.98 3.15
C GLY A 15 1.99 12.78 2.22
N PRO A 16 2.51 12.81 0.99
CA PRO A 16 2.48 11.65 0.08
C PRO A 16 3.29 10.46 0.66
N ILE A 17 3.09 9.29 0.06
CA ILE A 17 3.87 8.08 0.37
C ILE A 17 5.28 8.26 -0.16
N GLU A 18 6.27 7.97 0.68
CA GLU A 18 7.67 7.99 0.29
C GLU A 18 8.01 6.74 -0.55
N GLU A 19 8.83 6.92 -1.58
CA GLU A 19 9.32 5.81 -2.41
C GLU A 19 10.39 4.98 -1.70
N GLU A 20 11.16 5.64 -0.83
CA GLU A 20 12.24 5.04 -0.04
C GLU A 20 12.11 5.49 1.42
N PRO A 21 11.91 4.55 2.38
CA PRO A 21 11.73 3.11 2.18
C PRO A 21 10.36 2.77 1.53
N SER A 22 10.37 1.79 0.64
CA SER A 22 9.16 1.37 -0.07
C SER A 22 8.11 0.80 0.90
N PRO A 23 6.81 0.96 0.61
CA PRO A 23 5.75 0.26 1.32
C PRO A 23 6.03 -1.23 1.47
N ARG A 24 5.54 -1.80 2.58
CA ARG A 24 5.64 -3.22 2.91
C ARG A 24 4.30 -3.76 3.37
N TYR A 25 4.15 -5.07 3.31
CA TYR A 25 2.98 -5.75 3.86
C TYR A 25 3.37 -6.44 5.16
N ASP A 26 2.60 -6.21 6.22
CA ASP A 26 2.72 -6.90 7.50
C ASP A 26 1.82 -8.13 7.51
N GLU A 27 2.43 -9.30 7.42
CA GLU A 27 1.73 -10.59 7.38
C GLU A 27 1.00 -10.94 8.69
N THR A 28 1.48 -10.39 9.82
CA THR A 28 0.93 -10.67 11.14
C THR A 28 -0.36 -9.88 11.37
N GLN A 29 -0.38 -8.63 10.95
CA GLN A 29 -1.54 -7.73 11.10
C GLN A 29 -2.46 -7.69 9.88
N ASP A 30 -2.04 -8.28 8.75
CA ASP A 30 -2.74 -8.19 7.46
C ASP A 30 -2.95 -6.72 7.02
N LYS A 31 -1.87 -5.93 7.13
CA LYS A 31 -1.90 -4.49 6.85
C LYS A 31 -0.79 -4.07 5.92
N LEU A 32 -1.12 -3.14 5.04
CA LEU A 32 -0.12 -2.42 4.25
C LEU A 32 0.43 -1.27 5.07
N LEU A 33 1.76 -1.19 5.15
CA LEU A 33 2.50 -0.16 5.86
C LEU A 33 3.28 0.68 4.85
N CYS A 34 3.35 1.98 5.09
CA CYS A 34 4.03 2.95 4.24
C CYS A 34 4.70 4.03 5.08
N HIS A 35 5.69 4.71 4.51
CA HIS A 35 6.38 5.79 5.18
C HIS A 35 5.88 7.13 4.65
N ARG A 36 5.54 8.04 5.57
CA ARG A 36 4.99 9.37 5.23
C ARG A 36 5.59 10.41 6.14
N LYS A 37 5.86 11.60 5.59
CA LYS A 37 6.18 12.78 6.41
C LYS A 37 4.92 13.25 7.11
N ALA A 38 5.04 13.55 8.40
CA ALA A 38 3.97 14.07 9.22
C ALA A 38 4.21 15.55 9.54
N THR A 39 3.16 16.37 9.45
CA THR A 39 3.16 17.77 9.88
C THR A 39 2.11 17.99 10.95
N ILE A 40 2.34 18.94 11.85
CA ILE A 40 1.40 19.33 12.91
C ILE A 40 1.11 20.83 12.84
N GLY A 41 -0.12 21.22 13.20
CA GLY A 41 -0.55 22.62 13.26
C GLY A 41 -1.48 23.01 12.11
N GLN A 42 -2.61 23.64 12.44
CA GLN A 42 -3.63 24.04 11.46
C GLN A 42 -3.29 25.32 10.69
N ARG A 43 -2.49 26.22 11.29
CA ARG A 43 -2.13 27.52 10.71
C ARG A 43 -0.68 27.61 10.25
N VAL A 44 0.22 26.88 10.91
CA VAL A 44 1.63 26.77 10.57
C VAL A 44 1.98 25.29 10.62
N SER A 45 2.30 24.72 9.46
CA SER A 45 2.63 23.30 9.32
C SER A 45 4.07 23.06 9.75
N TRP A 46 4.26 22.61 10.99
CA TRP A 46 5.57 22.19 11.47
C TRP A 46 5.83 20.73 11.10
N SER A 47 6.94 20.48 10.40
CA SER A 47 7.38 19.13 10.07
C SER A 47 7.86 18.40 11.33
N LEU A 48 7.36 17.19 11.56
CA LEU A 48 7.72 16.37 12.73
C LEU A 48 9.07 15.64 12.56
N GLY A 49 9.75 15.83 11.42
CA GLY A 49 11.09 15.30 11.17
C GLY A 49 11.11 14.27 10.03
N PRO A 50 11.84 13.15 10.18
CA PRO A 50 11.95 12.13 9.14
C PRO A 50 10.61 11.40 8.89
N PRO A 51 10.45 10.73 7.73
CA PRO A 51 9.28 9.92 7.46
C PRO A 51 9.07 8.85 8.54
N VAL A 52 7.82 8.68 8.97
CA VAL A 52 7.42 7.69 9.97
C VAL A 52 6.59 6.61 9.31
N GLU A 53 6.69 5.39 9.84
CA GLU A 53 5.89 4.27 9.36
C GLU A 53 4.43 4.42 9.82
N THR A 54 3.50 4.26 8.89
CA THR A 54 2.07 4.42 9.10
C THR A 54 1.29 3.36 8.32
N ILE A 55 0.05 3.12 8.73
CA ILE A 55 -0.86 2.25 7.98
C ILE A 55 -1.25 2.96 6.68
N PHE A 56 -1.18 2.24 5.57
CA PHE A 56 -1.62 2.73 4.27
C PHE A 56 -3.11 3.08 4.34
N SER A 57 -3.46 4.33 4.03
CA SER A 57 -4.84 4.81 4.15
C SER A 57 -5.82 3.92 3.37
N ASN A 58 -6.88 3.47 4.05
CA ASN A 58 -7.96 2.68 3.46
C ASN A 58 -8.60 3.46 2.28
N ASN A 59 -9.23 2.72 1.36
CA ASN A 59 -10.03 3.27 0.25
C ASN A 59 -9.26 4.19 -0.72
N THR A 60 -7.94 4.04 -0.80
CA THR A 60 -7.13 4.75 -1.79
C THR A 60 -6.77 3.82 -2.95
N VAL A 61 -6.87 4.30 -4.18
CA VAL A 61 -6.50 3.52 -5.38
C VAL A 61 -5.07 2.99 -5.28
N ASP A 62 -4.16 3.78 -4.72
CA ASP A 62 -2.77 3.38 -4.51
C ASP A 62 -2.63 2.20 -3.54
N ARG A 63 -3.51 2.07 -2.54
CA ARG A 63 -3.49 0.90 -1.64
C ARG A 63 -3.76 -0.38 -2.42
N TYR A 64 -4.75 -0.39 -3.31
CA TYR A 64 -5.03 -1.56 -4.14
C TYR A 64 -3.88 -1.87 -5.12
N ARG A 65 -3.19 -0.85 -5.65
CA ARG A 65 -2.00 -1.03 -6.49
C ARG A 65 -0.87 -1.73 -5.71
N TRP A 66 -0.60 -1.29 -4.49
CA TRP A 66 0.40 -1.92 -3.63
C TRP A 66 -0.03 -3.32 -3.19
N PHE A 67 -1.30 -3.52 -2.86
CA PHE A 67 -1.83 -4.85 -2.54
C PHE A 67 -1.66 -5.80 -3.72
N ALA A 68 -2.03 -5.38 -4.93
CA ALA A 68 -1.86 -6.16 -6.15
C ALA A 68 -0.39 -6.50 -6.41
N LYS A 69 0.53 -5.54 -6.21
CA LYS A 69 1.97 -5.80 -6.30
C LYS A 69 2.39 -6.92 -5.35
N PHE A 70 2.05 -6.82 -4.06
CA PHE A 70 2.42 -7.83 -3.06
C PHE A 70 1.75 -9.18 -3.29
N PHE A 71 0.56 -9.18 -3.90
CA PHE A 71 -0.15 -10.37 -4.30
C PHE A 71 0.59 -11.11 -5.42
N LEU A 72 1.00 -10.37 -6.47
CA LEU A 72 1.81 -10.90 -7.57
C LEU A 72 3.21 -11.33 -7.14
N ASP A 73 3.80 -10.66 -6.15
CA ASP A 73 5.08 -11.07 -5.55
C ASP A 73 4.97 -12.33 -4.69
N GLY A 74 3.75 -12.83 -4.43
CA GLY A 74 3.51 -14.02 -3.61
C GLY A 74 3.58 -13.77 -2.10
N ILE A 75 3.67 -12.52 -1.66
CA ILE A 75 3.74 -12.16 -0.23
C ILE A 75 2.39 -12.40 0.46
N ILE A 76 1.29 -12.01 -0.20
CA ILE A 76 -0.07 -12.21 0.35
C ILE A 76 -0.51 -13.67 0.23
N CYS A 77 -0.13 -14.33 -0.87
CA CYS A 77 -0.43 -15.73 -1.14
C CYS A 77 0.85 -16.48 -1.53
N PRO A 78 1.52 -17.15 -0.56
CA PRO A 78 2.80 -17.82 -0.79
C PRO A 78 2.79 -18.88 -1.90
N ARG A 79 1.62 -19.48 -2.18
CA ARG A 79 1.46 -20.42 -3.30
C ARG A 79 1.72 -19.80 -4.68
N LEU A 80 1.61 -18.47 -4.80
CA LEU A 80 1.89 -17.76 -6.04
C LEU A 80 3.37 -17.48 -6.27
N LEU A 81 4.22 -17.62 -5.23
CA LEU A 81 5.64 -17.29 -5.30
C LEU A 81 6.37 -18.06 -6.41
N GLN A 82 5.99 -19.32 -6.64
CA GLN A 82 6.56 -20.16 -7.70
C GLN A 82 6.30 -19.64 -9.12
N PHE A 83 5.24 -18.85 -9.33
CA PHE A 83 4.89 -18.28 -10.63
C PHE A 83 5.52 -16.92 -10.88
N ARG A 84 6.16 -16.31 -9.86
CA ARG A 84 6.79 -14.99 -9.97
C ARG A 84 7.79 -14.87 -11.14
N PRO A 85 8.66 -15.86 -11.43
CA PRO A 85 9.58 -15.80 -12.58
C PRO A 85 8.87 -15.88 -13.94
N ALA A 86 7.66 -16.44 -13.98
CA ALA A 86 6.86 -16.58 -15.20
C ALA A 86 5.95 -15.37 -15.46
N LEU A 87 5.99 -14.34 -14.60
CA LEU A 87 5.23 -13.12 -14.82
C LEU A 87 5.74 -12.39 -16.07
N LEU A 88 4.82 -12.12 -16.99
CA LEU A 88 5.12 -11.41 -18.25
C LEU A 88 5.60 -9.96 -18.04
N CYS A 89 5.36 -9.40 -16.86
CA CYS A 89 5.86 -8.10 -16.44
C CYS A 89 6.16 -8.14 -14.94
N SER A 90 7.15 -7.35 -14.50
CA SER A 90 7.44 -7.20 -13.08
C SER A 90 6.21 -6.68 -12.32
N SER A 91 5.97 -7.23 -11.12
CA SER A 91 4.96 -6.75 -10.17
C SER A 91 5.08 -5.25 -9.87
N ASN A 92 6.29 -4.70 -9.96
CA ASN A 92 6.56 -3.27 -9.83
C ASN A 92 5.75 -2.40 -10.83
N ALA A 93 5.35 -2.96 -11.97
CA ALA A 93 4.51 -2.25 -12.93
C ALA A 93 3.16 -1.80 -12.34
N MET A 94 2.66 -2.44 -11.27
CA MET A 94 1.42 -2.04 -10.60
C MET A 94 1.50 -0.66 -9.93
N VAL A 95 2.70 -0.24 -9.49
CA VAL A 95 2.89 0.96 -8.64
C VAL A 95 3.60 2.10 -9.38
N LYS A 96 3.91 1.94 -10.67
CA LYS A 96 4.52 2.99 -11.49
C LYS A 96 3.48 3.96 -12.04
N SER A 97 3.90 5.19 -12.33
CA SER A 97 3.03 6.24 -12.89
C SER A 97 2.38 5.84 -14.23
N TRP A 98 3.05 5.01 -15.02
CA TRP A 98 2.55 4.47 -16.30
C TRP A 98 1.70 3.20 -16.15
N ALA A 99 1.45 2.73 -14.93
CA ALA A 99 0.62 1.54 -14.68
C ALA A 99 -0.79 1.68 -15.29
N SER A 100 -1.33 2.89 -15.38
CA SER A 100 -2.65 3.17 -15.98
C SER A 100 -2.73 2.86 -17.48
N LEU A 101 -1.59 2.83 -18.18
CA LEU A 101 -1.54 2.59 -19.63
C LEU A 101 -1.56 1.09 -19.98
N MET A 102 -1.28 0.22 -19.02
CA MET A 102 -1.29 -1.22 -19.24
C MET A 102 -2.67 -1.80 -18.95
N GLU A 103 -3.33 -2.36 -19.96
CA GLU A 103 -4.63 -3.01 -19.78
C GLU A 103 -4.61 -4.08 -18.68
N ARG A 104 -3.55 -4.89 -18.63
CA ARG A 104 -3.41 -5.99 -17.67
C ARG A 104 -3.37 -5.55 -16.21
N THR A 105 -2.71 -4.42 -15.90
CA THR A 105 -2.64 -3.90 -14.53
C THR A 105 -3.98 -3.26 -14.16
N GLN A 106 -4.65 -2.62 -15.12
CA GLN A 106 -6.00 -2.08 -14.93
C GLN A 106 -7.03 -3.16 -14.68
N LEU A 107 -6.98 -4.28 -15.41
CA LEU A 107 -7.89 -5.41 -15.18
C LEU A 107 -7.79 -5.95 -13.76
N LEU A 108 -6.57 -6.19 -13.27
CA LEU A 108 -6.36 -6.66 -11.90
C LEU A 108 -6.78 -5.59 -10.86
N LEU A 109 -6.39 -4.33 -11.08
CA LEU A 109 -6.75 -3.22 -10.19
C LEU A 109 -8.27 -3.05 -10.07
N ASN A 110 -8.97 -3.02 -11.20
CA ASN A 110 -10.41 -2.84 -11.26
C ASN A 110 -11.14 -4.01 -10.59
N ALA A 111 -10.65 -5.25 -10.74
CA ALA A 111 -11.22 -6.40 -10.07
C ALA A 111 -11.11 -6.29 -8.54
N LEU A 112 -9.97 -5.82 -8.03
CA LEU A 112 -9.76 -5.60 -6.59
C LEU A 112 -10.64 -4.46 -6.06
N VAL A 113 -10.68 -3.33 -6.77
CA VAL A 113 -11.50 -2.17 -6.38
C VAL A 113 -13.00 -2.50 -6.41
N ALA A 114 -13.48 -3.21 -7.44
CA ALA A 114 -14.89 -3.57 -7.56
C ALA A 114 -15.40 -4.48 -6.43
N LYS A 115 -14.48 -5.19 -5.75
CA LYS A 115 -14.78 -6.08 -4.63
C LYS A 115 -14.26 -5.55 -3.29
N ASP A 116 -13.69 -4.34 -3.28
CA ASP A 116 -13.06 -3.71 -2.13
C ASP A 116 -12.03 -4.61 -1.41
N ILE A 117 -11.17 -5.27 -2.20
CA ILE A 117 -10.17 -6.21 -1.69
C ILE A 117 -8.82 -5.51 -1.53
N ASP A 118 -8.44 -5.22 -0.29
CA ASP A 118 -7.16 -4.60 0.07
C ASP A 118 -6.39 -5.32 1.18
N SER A 119 -6.88 -6.48 1.62
CA SER A 119 -6.30 -7.34 2.64
C SER A 119 -6.41 -8.83 2.27
N ARG A 120 -5.54 -9.66 2.85
CA ARG A 120 -5.57 -11.13 2.68
C ARG A 120 -6.88 -11.72 3.19
N THR A 121 -7.44 -11.15 4.26
CA THR A 121 -8.69 -11.60 4.87
C THR A 121 -9.87 -11.40 3.91
N GLN A 122 -10.05 -10.20 3.37
CA GLN A 122 -11.09 -9.92 2.37
C GLN A 122 -10.94 -10.79 1.12
N LEU A 123 -9.69 -11.00 0.66
CA LEU A 123 -9.43 -11.85 -0.49
C LEU A 123 -9.89 -13.30 -0.25
N LYS A 124 -9.66 -13.82 0.96
CA LYS A 124 -10.11 -15.17 1.34
C LYS A 124 -11.63 -15.26 1.47
N GLU A 125 -12.29 -14.22 1.98
CA GLU A 125 -13.75 -14.18 2.08
C GLU A 125 -14.43 -14.26 0.71
N VAL A 126 -13.88 -13.58 -0.30
CA VAL A 126 -14.41 -13.62 -1.68
C VAL A 126 -14.16 -14.98 -2.37
N TRP A 127 -13.17 -15.74 -1.92
CA TRP A 127 -12.80 -17.05 -2.48
C TRP A 127 -13.34 -18.25 -1.69
N SER A 128 -13.99 -18.01 -0.56
CA SER A 128 -14.70 -19.06 0.19
C SER A 128 -15.99 -19.46 -0.50
#